data_AF-A0A2R8BRP2-F1
#
_entry.id   AF-A0A2R8BRP2-F1
#
_cell.length_a   1.000
_cell.length_b   1.000
_cell.length_c   1.000
_cell.angle_alpha   90.00
_cell.angle_beta   90.00
_cell.angle_gamma   90.00
#
_symmetry.space_group_name_H-M   'P 1'
#
loop_
_entity.id
_entity.type
_entity.pdbx_description
1 polymer ?
#
loop_
_entity_poly.entity_id
_entity_poly.type
_entity_poly.pdbx_seq_one_letter_code
_entity_poly.pdbx_strand_id
1 'polypeptide(L)' 'MNAWRWLLRAKRWAQNPPSWGQVKLVVGVIALCIVLFLVERYVGWPDWLTPDRGGSRIY' A
#
# COMPACT_ATOMS: atom_id res chain seq x y z
N MET A 1 -7.71 -20.39 8.18
CA MET A 1 -8.10 -19.25 7.33
C MET A 1 -9.24 -19.70 6.44
N ASN A 2 -10.44 -19.14 6.58
CA ASN A 2 -11.65 -19.73 6.00
C ASN A 2 -12.12 -18.80 4.88
N ALA A 3 -12.08 -19.27 3.64
CA ALA A 3 -12.48 -18.49 2.46
C ALA A 3 -13.87 -17.86 2.59
N TRP A 4 -14.77 -18.51 3.35
CA TRP A 4 -16.10 -17.98 3.65
C TRP A 4 -16.12 -16.59 4.29
N ARG A 5 -15.16 -16.28 5.17
CA ARG A 5 -15.12 -14.95 5.81
C ARG A 5 -14.82 -13.84 4.80
N TRP A 6 -13.98 -14.11 3.81
CA TRP A 6 -13.64 -13.16 2.75
C TRP A 6 -14.81 -12.93 1.80
N LEU A 7 -15.49 -13.99 1.38
CA LEU A 7 -16.65 -13.90 0.49
C LEU A 7 -17.83 -13.12 1.13
N LEU A 8 -18.11 -13.37 2.41
CA LEU A 8 -19.14 -12.62 3.15
C LEU A 8 -18.79 -11.13 3.28
N ARG A 9 -17.50 -10.82 3.49
CA ARG A 9 -17.02 -9.43 3.58
C ARG A 9 -17.13 -8.70 2.24
N ALA A 10 -16.77 -9.36 1.13
CA ALA A 10 -16.92 -8.81 -0.21
C ALA A 10 -18.39 -8.54 -0.57
N LYS A 11 -19.29 -9.49 -0.27
CA LYS A 11 -20.73 -9.28 -0.42
C LYS A 11 -21.21 -8.05 0.36
N ARG A 12 -20.74 -7.89 1.59
CA ARG A 12 -21.14 -6.77 2.45
C ARG A 12 -20.63 -5.43 1.91
N TRP A 13 -19.44 -5.39 1.33
CA TRP A 13 -18.91 -4.20 0.66
C TRP A 13 -19.73 -3.81 -0.58
N ALA A 14 -20.20 -4.79 -1.36
CA ALA A 14 -21.06 -4.51 -2.50
C ALA A 14 -22.43 -3.94 -2.09
N GLN A 15 -22.98 -4.38 -0.95
CA GLN A 15 -24.29 -3.95 -0.45
C GLN A 15 -24.23 -2.66 0.38
N ASN A 16 -23.15 -2.47 1.14
CA ASN A 16 -22.93 -1.33 2.02
C ASN A 16 -21.46 -0.94 1.88
N PRO A 17 -21.13 -0.09 0.89
CA PRO A 17 -19.75 0.29 0.65
C PRO A 17 -19.20 1.02 1.88
N PRO A 18 -17.90 0.82 2.19
CA PRO A 18 -17.23 1.62 3.19
C PRO A 18 -17.32 3.12 2.85
N SER A 19 -17.21 3.96 3.87
CA SER A 19 -17.34 5.42 3.69
C SER A 19 -16.41 5.94 2.58
N TRP A 20 -16.89 6.90 1.79
CA TRP A 20 -16.12 7.52 0.71
C TRP A 20 -14.77 8.08 1.19
N GLY A 21 -14.66 8.50 2.46
CA GLY A 21 -13.41 8.93 3.06
C GLY A 21 -12.36 7.81 3.16
N GLN A 22 -12.76 6.61 3.60
CA GLN A 22 -11.86 5.45 3.65
C GLN A 22 -11.41 5.02 2.26
N VAL A 23 -12.31 5.03 1.27
CA VAL A 23 -11.96 4.69 -0.12
C VAL A 23 -10.94 5.67 -0.68
N LYS A 24 -11.15 6.99 -0.49
CA LYS A 24 -10.21 8.03 -0.92
C LYS A 24 -8.85 7.91 -0.23
N LEU A 25 -8.83 7.60 1.06
CA LEU A 25 -7.58 7.36 1.79
C LEU A 25 -6.79 6.22 1.16
N VAL A 26 -7.43 5.06 0.96
CA VAL A 26 -6.76 3.88 0.39
C VAL A 26 -6.29 4.15 -1.04
N VAL A 27 -7.15 4.75 -1.88
CA VAL A 27 -6.78 5.11 -3.26
C VAL A 27 -5.63 6.12 -3.28
N GLY A 28 -5.63 7.11 -2.38
CA GLY A 28 -4.54 8.08 -2.26
C GLY A 28 -3.21 7.44 -1.85
N VAL A 29 -3.24 6.50 -0.90
CA VAL A 29 -2.06 5.73 -0.50
C VAL A 29 -1.54 4.87 -1.65
N ILE A 30 -2.42 4.18 -2.37
CA ILE A 30 -2.04 3.37 -3.54
C ILE A 30 -1.41 4.27 -4.62
N ALA A 31 -2.03 5.41 -4.92
CA ALA A 31 -1.50 6.36 -5.88
C ALA A 31 -0.11 6.86 -5.48
N LEU A 32 0.09 7.18 -4.19
CA LEU A 32 1.40 7.56 -3.66
C LEU A 32 2.44 6.45 -3.86
N CYS A 33 2.11 5.20 -3.52
CA CYS A 33 3.01 4.06 -3.74
C CYS A 33 3.37 3.87 -5.21
N ILE A 34 2.40 4.02 -6.13
CA ILE A 34 2.64 3.94 -7.57
C ILE A 34 3.57 5.06 -8.03
N VAL A 35 3.33 6.30 -7.57
CA VAL A 35 4.20 7.44 -7.91
C VAL A 35 5.63 7.18 -7.44
N LEU A 36 5.82 6.73 -6.20
CA LEU A 36 7.14 6.39 -5.67
C LEU A 36 7.82 5.29 -6.49
N PHE A 37 7.09 4.23 -6.84
CA PHE A 37 7.62 3.15 -7.67
C PHE A 37 8.02 3.61 -9.08
N LEU A 38 7.22 4.47 -9.70
CA LEU A 38 7.55 5.05 -11.00
C LEU A 38 8.78 5.95 -10.92
N VAL A 39 8.90 6.76 -9.85
CA VAL A 39 10.09 7.58 -9.61
C VAL A 39 11.33 6.70 -9.47
N GLU A 40 11.27 5.64 -8.66
CA GLU A 40 12.36 4.67 -8.50
C GLU A 40 12.75 4.02 -9.83
N ARG A 41 11.76 3.60 -10.63
CA ARG A 41 12.00 2.87 -11.88
C ARG A 41 12.54 3.72 -13.01
N TYR A 42 12.10 4.98 -13.14
CA TYR A 42 12.41 5.83 -14.30
C TYR A 42 13.48 6.88 -14.05
N VAL A 43 13.57 7.43 -12.83
CA VAL A 43 14.56 8.48 -12.48
C VAL A 43 15.79 7.87 -11.79
N GLY A 44 15.62 6.70 -11.17
CA GLY A 44 16.60 6.16 -10.24
C GLY A 44 16.46 6.82 -8.87
N TRP A 45 16.69 6.03 -7.82
CA TRP A 45 16.60 6.52 -6.46
C TRP A 45 17.89 7.25 -6.09
N PRO A 46 17.84 8.50 -5.62
CA PRO A 46 19.07 9.23 -5.37
C PRO A 46 19.67 8.83 -4.01
N ASP A 47 21.00 8.84 -3.89
CA ASP A 47 21.74 8.26 -2.76
C ASP A 47 21.34 8.83 -1.38
N TRP A 48 20.87 10.06 -1.34
CA TRP A 48 20.39 10.76 -0.13
C TRP A 48 19.00 10.33 0.34
N LEU A 49 18.20 9.71 -0.54
CA LEU A 49 16.91 9.09 -0.19
C LEU A 49 17.03 7.58 0.01
N THR A 50 18.16 6.97 -0.35
CA THR A 50 18.40 5.54 -0.11
C THR A 50 18.38 5.32 1.40
N PRO A 51 17.43 4.51 1.94
CA PRO A 51 17.42 4.21 3.35
C PRO A 51 18.73 3.54 3.71
N ASP A 52 19.48 4.14 4.62
CA ASP A 52 20.69 3.54 5.14
C ASP A 52 20.28 2.20 5.77
N ARG A 53 20.81 1.08 5.26
CA ARG A 53 20.55 -0.24 5.84
C ARG A 53 21.34 -0.31 7.12
N GLY A 54 20.86 0.39 8.15
CA GLY A 54 21.45 0.43 9.48
C GLY A 54 21.61 -0.99 10.01
N GLY A 55 22.85 -1.48 9.93
CA GLY A 55 23.41 -2.64 10.60
C GLY A 55 22.44 -3.71 11.09
N SER A 56 22.06 -4.65 10.22
CA SER A 56 21.80 -6.02 10.68
C SER A 56 23.14 -6.70 10.99
N ARG A 57 23.80 -6.28 12.07
CA ARG A 57 25.07 -6.81 12.57
C ARG A 57 25.21 -6.20 13.99
N ILE A 58 25.23 -6.86 15.15
CA ILE A 58 25.37 -8.24 15.70
C ILE A 58 24.89 -8.07 17.18
N TYR A 59 24.23 -8.97 17.92
CA TYR A 59 24.59 -10.28 18.48
C TYR A 59 23.36 -10.85 19.20
#